data_AF-A0A318CLU6-F1
#
_entry.id   AF-A0A318CLU6-F1
#
_cell.length_a   1.000
_cell.length_b   1.000
_cell.length_c   1.000
_cell.angle_alpha   90.00
_cell.angle_beta   90.00
_cell.angle_gamma   90.00
#
_symmetry.space_group_name_H-M   'P 1'
#
loop_
_entity.id
_entity.type
_entity.pdbx_description
1 polymer ?
#
loop_
_entity_poly.entity_id
_entity_poly.type
_entity_poly.pdbx_seq_one_letter_code
_entity_poly.pdbx_strand_id
1 'polypeptide(L)'
;MDGLWYLLDLSLALPLLLNGFDAFIAALGVCVFISFSMRGYEGITFSDPDKQKASSLGSVVLSCLFGALLIRLSPWIALPTLALTALRYFFLYRLSHESFNEEKMMLIEREPIETKKTYDRIKRVLDIVLGVTILVLFGPVIGVIALTSVISSGRPVFICQKRIGKDCREFEMYKFRTFETKAGKDRITRLGRFLRPLRLDELPQIINIIKGDMSLVGPRPELPSFHSLGMENIPDYPLRLLVKPGLTGWAQINYKYTTTLEEYKVKTAYDLYYVKNRSLMLDFRCLLKTPFAVFLALLRSDG
;
A
#
# COMPACT_ATOMS: atom_id res chain seq x y z
N MET A 1 -10.03 11.61 -4.77
CA MET A 1 -8.55 11.61 -4.78
C MET A 1 -8.01 13.01 -5.02
N ASP A 2 -8.90 13.97 -5.25
CA ASP A 2 -8.60 15.05 -6.17
C ASP A 2 -7.89 16.18 -5.41
N GLY A 3 -8.40 16.57 -4.23
CA GLY A 3 -7.89 17.70 -3.43
C GLY A 3 -6.43 17.62 -2.94
N LEU A 4 -5.93 16.42 -2.63
CA LEU A 4 -4.62 16.25 -1.97
C LEU A 4 -3.44 16.27 -2.94
N TRP A 5 -3.65 15.88 -4.20
CA TRP A 5 -2.65 16.07 -5.24
C TRP A 5 -2.43 17.55 -5.55
N TYR A 6 -3.50 18.35 -5.55
CA TYR A 6 -3.37 19.81 -5.67
C TYR A 6 -2.54 20.41 -4.52
N LEU A 7 -2.70 19.91 -3.28
CA LEU A 7 -1.92 20.38 -2.13
C LEU A 7 -0.44 19.96 -2.21
N LEU A 8 -0.16 18.76 -2.72
CA LEU A 8 1.21 18.27 -2.89
C LEU A 8 1.90 19.00 -4.05
N ASP A 9 1.20 19.21 -5.16
CA ASP A 9 1.67 20.00 -6.30
C ASP A 9 1.88 21.48 -5.88
N LEU A 10 0.99 22.04 -5.04
CA LEU A 10 1.16 23.37 -4.44
C LEU A 10 2.36 23.43 -3.48
N SER A 11 2.61 22.37 -2.71
CA SER A 11 3.76 22.28 -1.81
C SER A 11 5.10 22.22 -2.55
N LEU A 12 5.11 21.62 -3.75
CA LEU A 12 6.27 21.61 -4.65
C LEU A 12 6.51 22.98 -5.31
N ALA A 13 5.47 23.80 -5.47
CA ALA A 13 5.58 25.17 -5.96
C ALA A 13 6.03 26.17 -4.89
N LEU A 14 5.86 25.85 -3.60
CA LEU A 14 6.14 26.77 -2.49
C LEU A 14 7.62 27.20 -2.37
N PRO A 15 8.62 26.29 -2.52
CA PRO A 15 10.03 26.66 -2.52
C PRO A 15 10.42 27.61 -3.65
N LEU A 16 9.59 27.71 -4.69
CA LEU A 16 9.86 28.54 -5.87
C LEU A 16 9.52 30.02 -5.65
N LEU A 17 8.81 30.37 -4.55
CA LEU A 17 8.64 31.76 -4.08
C LEU A 17 9.98 32.46 -3.83
N LEU A 18 11.03 31.69 -3.53
CA LEU A 18 12.38 32.21 -3.34
C LEU A 18 12.99 32.81 -4.62
N ASN A 19 12.39 32.55 -5.79
CA ASN A 19 12.86 33.02 -7.10
C ASN A 19 12.02 34.18 -7.68
N GLY A 20 11.09 34.77 -6.91
CA GLY A 20 10.28 35.92 -7.31
C GLY A 20 8.82 35.61 -7.67
N PHE A 21 8.02 36.65 -7.89
CA PHE A 21 6.56 36.52 -8.10
C PHE A 21 6.21 35.85 -9.43
N ASP A 22 6.91 36.18 -10.52
CA ASP A 22 6.67 35.60 -11.84
C ASP A 22 6.99 34.09 -11.86
N ALA A 23 8.03 33.70 -11.14
CA ALA A 23 8.42 32.32 -10.88
C ALA A 23 7.33 31.55 -10.11
N PHE A 24 6.74 32.18 -9.11
CA PHE A 24 5.62 31.61 -8.35
C PHE A 24 4.37 31.43 -9.22
N ILE A 25 4.00 32.43 -10.03
CA ILE A 25 2.85 32.34 -10.93
C ILE A 25 3.07 31.26 -12.00
N ALA A 26 4.28 31.16 -12.55
CA ALA A 26 4.63 30.09 -13.48
C ALA A 26 4.52 28.71 -12.80
N ALA A 27 5.08 28.54 -11.60
CA ALA A 27 5.00 27.30 -10.84
C ALA A 27 3.55 26.90 -10.50
N LEU A 28 2.76 27.85 -10.00
CA LEU A 28 1.34 27.63 -9.69
C LEU A 28 0.56 27.24 -10.94
N GLY A 29 0.82 27.93 -12.05
CA GLY A 29 0.27 27.61 -13.37
C GLY A 29 0.63 26.18 -13.79
N VAL A 30 1.90 25.79 -13.70
CA VAL A 30 2.36 24.42 -14.00
C VAL A 30 1.65 23.39 -13.11
N CYS A 31 1.56 23.62 -11.80
CA CYS A 31 0.98 22.68 -10.84
C CYS A 31 -0.52 22.47 -11.03
N VAL A 32 -1.30 23.56 -11.16
CA VAL A 32 -2.74 23.49 -11.41
C VAL A 32 -3.03 22.84 -12.76
N PHE A 33 -2.23 23.20 -13.76
CA PHE A 33 -2.33 22.65 -15.10
C PHE A 33 -2.10 21.15 -15.14
N ILE A 34 -1.04 20.68 -14.47
CA ILE A 34 -0.67 19.27 -14.36
C ILE A 34 -1.73 18.51 -13.58
N SER A 35 -2.22 19.03 -12.46
CA SER A 35 -3.31 18.38 -11.75
C SER A 35 -4.58 18.27 -12.61
N PHE A 36 -4.87 19.25 -13.48
CA PHE A 36 -6.01 19.20 -14.39
C PHE A 36 -5.82 18.19 -15.54
N SER A 37 -4.63 18.14 -16.15
CA SER A 37 -4.28 17.16 -17.18
C SER A 37 -4.21 15.72 -16.65
N MET A 38 -4.18 15.55 -15.34
CA MET A 38 -4.13 14.23 -14.70
C MET A 38 -5.52 13.66 -14.34
N ARG A 39 -6.60 14.44 -14.48
CA ARG A 39 -7.99 13.98 -14.20
C ARG A 39 -8.42 12.78 -15.04
N GLY A 40 -7.87 12.62 -16.24
CA GLY A 40 -8.11 11.48 -17.12
C GLY A 40 -7.66 10.12 -16.60
N TYR A 41 -6.88 10.12 -15.53
CA TYR A 41 -6.33 8.93 -14.87
C TYR A 41 -6.93 8.74 -13.46
N GLU A 42 -7.91 9.56 -13.06
CA GLU A 42 -8.57 9.48 -11.76
C GLU A 42 -9.94 8.79 -11.91
N GLY A 43 -9.99 7.47 -11.66
CA GLY A 43 -11.17 6.70 -11.28
C GLY A 43 -12.32 6.53 -12.31
N ILE A 44 -12.74 7.58 -13.00
CA ILE A 44 -14.02 7.67 -13.72
C ILE A 44 -13.88 7.23 -15.20
N THR A 45 -12.68 7.29 -15.76
CA THR A 45 -12.36 6.91 -17.15
C THR A 45 -11.81 5.49 -17.30
N PHE A 46 -11.61 4.75 -16.19
CA PHE A 46 -11.02 3.41 -16.23
C PHE A 46 -11.92 2.32 -16.83
N SER A 47 -13.23 2.57 -16.93
CA SER A 47 -14.19 1.61 -17.49
C SER A 47 -14.35 1.72 -19.01
N ASP A 48 -13.83 2.78 -19.64
CA ASP A 48 -14.07 3.09 -21.05
C ASP A 48 -12.74 3.45 -21.76
N PRO A 49 -12.16 2.51 -22.53
CA PRO A 49 -10.86 2.68 -23.18
C PRO A 49 -10.78 3.88 -24.13
N ASP A 50 -11.90 4.27 -24.74
CA ASP A 50 -11.93 5.36 -25.71
C ASP A 50 -11.96 6.71 -25.00
N LYS A 51 -12.69 6.81 -23.88
CA LYS A 51 -12.61 7.99 -22.99
C LYS A 51 -11.24 8.15 -22.35
N GLN A 52 -10.58 7.04 -22.01
CA GLN A 52 -9.21 7.06 -21.50
C GLN A 52 -8.25 7.61 -22.56
N LYS A 53 -8.30 7.11 -23.80
CA LYS A 53 -7.47 7.61 -24.91
C LYS A 53 -7.72 9.09 -25.19
N ALA A 54 -8.99 9.50 -25.28
CA ALA A 54 -9.37 10.89 -25.54
C ALA A 54 -8.88 11.83 -24.44
N SER A 55 -9.03 11.44 -23.16
CA SER A 55 -8.55 12.23 -22.04
C SER A 55 -7.03 12.30 -21.99
N SER A 56 -6.33 11.20 -22.29
CA SER A 56 -4.87 11.15 -22.38
C SER A 56 -4.34 12.07 -23.47
N LEU A 57 -4.94 12.02 -24.67
CA LEU A 57 -4.60 12.90 -25.80
C LEU A 57 -4.87 14.38 -25.48
N GLY A 58 -6.04 14.70 -24.92
CA GLY A 58 -6.38 16.06 -24.51
C GLY A 58 -5.38 16.61 -23.48
N SER A 59 -4.96 15.76 -22.54
CA SER A 59 -3.99 16.11 -21.50
C SER A 59 -2.60 16.36 -22.06
N VAL A 60 -2.16 15.59 -23.05
CA VAL A 60 -0.89 15.80 -23.77
C VAL A 60 -0.92 17.11 -24.56
N VAL A 61 -1.97 17.33 -25.35
CA VAL A 61 -2.12 18.55 -26.17
C VAL A 61 -2.11 19.80 -25.30
N LEU A 62 -2.90 19.77 -24.22
CA LEU A 62 -3.00 20.88 -23.31
C LEU A 62 -1.65 21.11 -22.59
N SER A 63 -0.93 20.04 -22.22
CA SER A 63 0.42 20.13 -21.62
C SER A 63 1.45 20.74 -22.55
N CYS A 64 1.38 20.46 -23.84
CA CYS A 64 2.26 21.07 -24.84
C CYS A 64 1.97 22.57 -25.01
N LEU A 65 0.69 22.97 -25.10
CA LEU A 65 0.30 24.37 -25.29
C LEU A 65 0.63 25.23 -24.06
N PHE A 66 0.26 24.75 -22.87
CA PHE A 66 0.47 25.50 -21.63
C PHE A 66 1.93 25.44 -21.17
N GLY A 67 2.61 24.31 -21.39
CA GLY A 67 4.04 24.15 -21.13
C GLY A 67 4.89 25.13 -21.95
N ALA A 68 4.58 25.36 -23.23
CA ALA A 68 5.30 26.32 -24.06
C ALA A 68 5.17 27.77 -23.55
N LEU A 69 4.00 28.13 -23.02
CA LEU A 69 3.76 29.45 -22.41
C LEU A 69 4.57 29.61 -21.10
N LEU A 70 4.59 28.58 -20.26
CA LEU A 70 5.26 28.61 -18.95
C LEU A 70 6.79 28.55 -19.06
N ILE A 71 7.32 27.84 -20.06
CA ILE A 71 8.75 27.83 -20.40
C ILE A 71 9.23 29.24 -20.81
N ARG A 72 8.39 30.04 -21.48
CA ARG A 72 8.73 31.43 -21.83
C ARG A 72 8.78 32.35 -20.61
N LEU A 73 8.00 32.08 -19.58
CA LEU A 73 7.99 32.87 -18.34
C LEU A 73 9.20 32.54 -17.45
N SER A 74 9.49 31.25 -17.25
CA SER A 74 10.68 30.82 -16.50
C SER A 74 11.09 29.39 -16.87
N PRO A 75 12.09 29.20 -17.75
CA PRO A 75 12.51 27.87 -18.20
C PRO A 75 13.16 27.05 -17.07
N TRP A 76 13.83 27.72 -16.14
CA TRP A 76 14.49 27.11 -14.97
C TRP A 76 13.51 26.46 -13.98
N ILE A 77 12.23 26.83 -14.05
CA ILE A 77 11.16 26.30 -13.20
C ILE A 77 10.26 25.34 -13.97
N ALA A 78 9.90 25.71 -15.20
CA ALA A 78 9.00 24.91 -16.02
C ALA A 78 9.62 23.55 -16.38
N LEU A 79 10.91 23.51 -16.76
CA LEU A 79 11.58 22.28 -17.19
C LEU A 79 11.72 21.23 -16.07
N PRO A 80 12.23 21.55 -14.86
CA PRO A 80 12.29 20.58 -13.77
C PRO A 80 10.92 20.06 -13.35
N THR A 81 9.90 20.93 -13.32
CA THR A 81 8.54 20.57 -12.89
C THR A 81 7.86 19.64 -13.92
N LEU A 82 8.04 19.91 -15.21
CA LEU A 82 7.60 19.01 -16.29
C LEU A 82 8.32 17.66 -16.23
N ALA A 83 9.62 17.65 -15.94
CA ALA A 83 10.41 16.43 -15.81
C ALA A 83 9.97 15.57 -14.60
N LEU A 84 9.78 16.18 -13.43
CA LEU A 84 9.23 15.54 -12.23
C LEU A 84 7.86 14.92 -12.50
N THR A 85 7.05 15.58 -13.31
CA THR A 85 5.70 15.12 -13.66
C THR A 85 5.72 14.00 -14.69
N ALA A 86 6.58 14.05 -15.70
CA ALA A 86 6.79 12.95 -16.63
C ALA A 86 7.32 11.72 -15.89
N LEU A 87 8.22 11.91 -14.93
CA LEU A 87 8.68 10.86 -14.03
C LEU A 87 7.51 10.31 -13.21
N ARG A 88 6.69 11.17 -12.61
CA ARG A 88 5.47 10.78 -11.88
C ARG A 88 4.51 9.97 -12.76
N TYR A 89 4.27 10.39 -14.01
CA TYR A 89 3.44 9.67 -14.97
C TYR A 89 4.03 8.29 -15.27
N PHE A 90 5.32 8.22 -15.61
CA PHE A 90 5.98 6.94 -15.88
C PHE A 90 5.87 5.98 -14.69
N PHE A 91 6.10 6.47 -13.46
CA PHE A 91 5.99 5.65 -12.27
C PHE A 91 4.54 5.27 -11.95
N LEU A 92 3.60 6.22 -11.91
CA LEU A 92 2.19 5.95 -11.60
C LEU A 92 1.52 5.09 -12.67
N TYR A 93 1.76 5.35 -13.95
CA TYR A 93 1.27 4.52 -15.05
C TYR A 93 1.85 3.11 -14.96
N ARG A 94 3.18 2.96 -14.82
CA ARG A 94 3.79 1.62 -14.73
C ARG A 94 3.44 0.87 -13.43
N LEU A 95 3.19 1.59 -12.33
CA LEU A 95 2.72 1.01 -11.08
C LEU A 95 1.23 0.65 -11.15
N SER A 96 0.40 1.40 -11.88
CA SER A 96 -1.05 1.19 -11.95
C SER A 96 -1.49 0.24 -13.09
N HIS A 97 -0.74 0.15 -14.19
CA HIS A 97 -1.17 -0.52 -15.43
C HIS A 97 -0.78 -2.00 -15.55
N GLU A 98 -0.46 -2.69 -14.45
CA GLU A 98 -0.60 -4.15 -14.47
C GLU A 98 -2.08 -4.49 -14.29
N SER A 99 -2.79 -4.53 -15.42
CA SER A 99 -4.15 -5.08 -15.51
C SER A 99 -4.10 -6.53 -15.03
N PHE A 100 -4.40 -6.74 -13.76
CA PHE A 100 -4.51 -8.06 -13.15
C PHE A 100 -5.72 -8.75 -13.78
N ASN A 101 -5.47 -9.77 -14.62
CA ASN A 101 -6.53 -10.60 -15.17
C ASN A 101 -6.81 -11.73 -14.17
N GLU A 102 -7.91 -11.59 -13.43
CA GLU A 102 -8.33 -12.50 -12.35
C GLU A 102 -8.57 -13.94 -12.85
N GLU A 103 -9.13 -14.09 -14.06
CA GLU A 103 -9.39 -15.41 -14.67
C GLU A 103 -8.11 -16.15 -15.07
N LYS A 104 -7.08 -15.43 -15.54
CA LYS A 104 -5.80 -16.06 -15.92
C LYS A 104 -5.01 -16.63 -14.74
N MET A 105 -5.32 -16.26 -13.51
CA MET A 105 -4.55 -16.66 -12.32
C MET A 105 -5.21 -17.71 -11.44
N MET A 106 -6.52 -17.91 -11.54
CA MET A 106 -7.13 -19.15 -11.03
C MET A 106 -6.77 -20.37 -11.89
N LEU A 107 -6.18 -20.14 -13.07
CA LEU A 107 -5.60 -21.15 -13.96
C LEU A 107 -4.08 -21.36 -13.75
N ILE A 108 -3.53 -21.10 -12.55
CA ILE A 108 -2.20 -21.61 -12.14
C ILE A 108 -2.30 -23.15 -11.96
N GLU A 109 -2.82 -23.86 -12.94
CA GLU A 109 -3.16 -25.27 -12.85
C GLU A 109 -2.01 -26.19 -13.26
N ARG A 110 -0.87 -25.69 -13.79
CA ARG A 110 0.10 -26.59 -14.47
C ARG A 110 1.59 -26.33 -14.29
N GLU A 111 2.00 -25.22 -13.67
CA GLU A 111 3.43 -24.94 -13.51
C GLU A 111 3.85 -25.05 -12.04
N PRO A 112 4.90 -25.83 -11.74
CA PRO A 112 5.40 -25.97 -10.38
C PRO A 112 5.89 -24.63 -9.84
N ILE A 113 5.57 -24.31 -8.57
CA ILE A 113 6.11 -23.14 -7.90
C ILE A 113 7.60 -23.34 -7.66
N GLU A 114 8.44 -22.61 -8.39
CA GLU A 114 9.89 -22.70 -8.22
C GLU A 114 10.36 -22.22 -6.85
N THR A 115 11.32 -22.95 -6.29
CA THR A 115 12.02 -22.54 -5.08
C THR A 115 13.10 -21.51 -5.43
N LYS A 116 12.92 -20.25 -5.01
CA LYS A 116 13.84 -19.14 -5.29
C LYS A 116 14.78 -18.88 -4.10
N LYS A 117 15.63 -19.86 -3.75
CA LYS A 117 16.48 -19.83 -2.54
C LYS A 117 17.34 -18.56 -2.40
N THR A 118 17.95 -18.10 -3.50
CA THR A 118 18.79 -16.88 -3.50
C THR A 118 17.97 -15.64 -3.17
N TYR A 119 16.80 -15.50 -3.80
CA TYR A 119 15.85 -14.44 -3.48
C TYR A 119 15.40 -14.51 -2.02
N ASP A 120 15.00 -15.69 -1.53
CA ASP A 120 14.50 -15.83 -0.15
C ASP A 120 15.57 -15.45 0.90
N ARG A 121 16.86 -15.72 0.63
CA ARG A 121 17.99 -15.30 1.49
C ARG A 121 18.18 -13.78 1.46
N ILE A 122 18.24 -13.18 0.27
CA ILE A 122 18.41 -11.72 0.12
C ILE A 122 17.23 -10.99 0.77
N LYS A 123 16.01 -11.45 0.48
CA LYS A 123 14.77 -10.94 1.07
C LYS A 123 14.83 -10.98 2.60
N ARG A 124 15.32 -12.08 3.18
CA ARG A 124 15.43 -12.19 4.65
C ARG A 124 16.37 -11.14 5.24
N VAL A 125 17.51 -10.88 4.60
CA VAL A 125 18.44 -9.83 5.05
C VAL A 125 17.77 -8.46 4.96
N LEU A 126 17.09 -8.18 3.85
CA LEU A 126 16.35 -6.93 3.67
C LEU A 126 15.23 -6.75 4.70
N ASP A 127 14.46 -7.81 5.00
CA ASP A 127 13.41 -7.79 6.02
C ASP A 127 13.96 -7.41 7.40
N ILE A 128 15.13 -7.94 7.78
CA ILE A 128 15.77 -7.62 9.05
C ILE A 128 16.28 -6.17 9.05
N VAL A 129 17.04 -5.76 8.02
CA VAL A 129 17.63 -4.42 7.95
C VAL A 129 16.55 -3.34 7.93
N LEU A 130 15.53 -3.50 7.08
CA LEU A 130 14.41 -2.58 7.01
C LEU A 130 13.54 -2.65 8.26
N GLY A 131 13.28 -3.85 8.81
CA GLY A 131 12.55 -4.01 10.05
C GLY A 131 13.22 -3.30 11.24
N VAL A 132 14.54 -3.45 11.41
CA VAL A 132 15.31 -2.74 12.44
C VAL A 132 15.28 -1.24 12.20
N THR A 133 15.45 -0.80 10.94
CA THR A 133 15.36 0.63 10.58
C THR A 133 14.00 1.21 10.98
N ILE A 134 12.89 0.54 10.61
CA ILE A 134 11.54 1.00 10.96
C ILE A 134 11.37 0.97 12.48
N LEU A 135 11.86 -0.05 13.19
CA LEU A 135 11.78 -0.13 14.65
C LEU A 135 12.53 1.02 15.34
N VAL A 136 13.70 1.41 14.85
CA VAL A 136 14.47 2.54 15.41
C VAL A 136 13.75 3.86 15.14
N LEU A 137 13.31 4.09 13.90
CA LEU A 137 12.64 5.33 13.50
C LEU A 137 11.28 5.51 14.17
N PHE A 138 10.47 4.45 14.24
CA PHE A 138 9.13 4.46 14.84
C PHE A 138 9.12 4.02 16.30
N GLY A 139 10.27 3.66 16.87
CA GLY A 139 10.41 3.26 18.28
C GLY A 139 9.85 4.29 19.26
N PRO A 140 10.20 5.59 19.13
CA PRO A 140 9.60 6.65 19.95
C PRO A 140 8.07 6.71 19.82
N VAL A 141 7.54 6.56 18.60
CA VAL A 141 6.10 6.57 18.33
C VAL A 141 5.42 5.36 18.98
N ILE A 142 6.01 4.16 18.85
CA ILE A 142 5.55 2.94 19.53
C ILE A 142 5.52 3.15 21.05
N GLY A 143 6.55 3.78 21.62
CA GLY A 143 6.62 4.12 23.04
C GLY A 143 5.50 5.06 23.50
N VAL A 144 5.23 6.13 22.74
CA VAL A 144 4.13 7.07 23.01
C VAL A 144 2.77 6.39 22.92
N ILE A 145 2.55 5.57 21.88
CA ILE A 145 1.30 4.80 21.74
C ILE A 145 1.13 3.82 22.90
N ALA A 146 2.20 3.12 23.29
CA ALA A 146 2.20 2.19 24.41
C ALA A 146 1.84 2.90 25.73
N LEU A 147 2.47 4.04 26.02
CA LEU A 147 2.17 4.84 27.21
C LEU A 147 0.72 5.32 27.21
N THR A 148 0.24 5.85 26.08
CA THR A 148 -1.14 6.32 25.92
C THR A 148 -2.14 5.18 26.12
N SER A 149 -1.81 3.97 25.63
CA SER A 149 -2.62 2.77 25.82
C SER A 149 -2.72 2.38 27.30
N VAL A 150 -1.62 2.42 28.04
CA VAL A 150 -1.62 2.15 29.50
C VAL A 150 -2.48 3.17 30.23
N ILE A 151 -2.32 4.46 29.95
CA ILE A 151 -3.05 5.53 30.62
C ILE A 151 -4.55 5.46 30.31
N SER A 152 -4.91 5.20 29.05
CA SER A 152 -6.30 5.29 28.58
C SER A 152 -7.11 4.02 28.81
N SER A 153 -6.48 2.85 28.66
CA SER A 153 -7.16 1.55 28.64
C SER A 153 -6.57 0.56 29.65
N GLY A 154 -5.46 0.88 30.31
CA GLY A 154 -4.76 0.00 31.25
C GLY A 154 -3.87 -1.03 30.55
N ARG A 155 -3.53 -2.11 31.27
CA ARG A 155 -2.81 -3.27 30.73
C ARG A 155 -3.80 -4.35 30.27
N PRO A 156 -3.43 -5.21 29.30
CA PRO A 156 -2.15 -5.26 28.55
C PRO A 156 -2.06 -4.21 27.42
N VAL A 157 -0.85 -3.83 27.02
CA VAL A 157 -0.63 -2.89 25.89
C VAL A 157 -0.75 -3.58 24.55
N PHE A 158 -0.20 -4.80 24.45
CA PHE A 158 -0.21 -5.60 23.23
C PHE A 158 -1.23 -6.73 23.34
N ILE A 159 -1.81 -7.09 22.21
CA ILE A 159 -2.51 -8.37 22.02
C ILE A 159 -1.60 -9.27 21.19
N CYS A 160 -1.45 -10.52 21.64
CA CYS A 160 -0.85 -11.60 20.88
C CYS A 160 -1.97 -12.46 20.30
N GLN A 161 -2.04 -12.57 18.97
CA GLN A 161 -3.02 -13.42 18.31
C GLN A 161 -2.32 -14.56 17.59
N LYS A 162 -2.76 -15.80 17.81
CA LYS A 162 -2.29 -16.94 17.02
C LYS A 162 -2.66 -16.76 15.55
N ARG A 163 -1.70 -17.03 14.68
CA ARG A 163 -1.84 -16.97 13.22
C ARG A 163 -1.09 -18.10 12.56
N ILE A 164 -1.53 -18.45 11.36
CA ILE A 164 -0.84 -19.46 10.53
C ILE A 164 0.19 -18.77 9.65
N GLY A 165 1.43 -19.23 9.72
CA GLY A 165 2.57 -18.76 8.94
C GLY A 165 3.07 -19.79 7.95
N LYS A 166 4.35 -19.64 7.57
CA LYS A 166 5.01 -20.52 6.59
C LYS A 166 4.97 -21.98 7.05
N ASP A 167 4.78 -22.90 6.11
CA ASP A 167 4.78 -24.35 6.34
C ASP A 167 3.72 -24.77 7.39
N CYS A 168 2.58 -24.04 7.42
CA CYS A 168 1.47 -24.24 8.34
C CYS A 168 1.84 -24.07 9.84
N ARG A 169 2.94 -23.37 10.14
CA ARG A 169 3.37 -23.17 11.54
C ARG A 169 2.59 -22.04 12.20
N GLU A 170 2.08 -22.30 13.41
CA GLU A 170 1.49 -21.25 14.23
C GLU A 170 2.56 -20.29 14.76
N PHE A 171 2.24 -19.00 14.81
CA PHE A 171 3.03 -17.99 15.50
C PHE A 171 2.13 -16.95 16.18
N GLU A 172 2.69 -16.24 17.16
CA GLU A 172 2.00 -15.14 17.83
C GLU A 172 2.24 -13.83 17.10
N MET A 173 1.19 -13.27 16.48
CA MET A 173 1.25 -11.96 15.84
C MET A 173 0.97 -10.86 16.86
N TYR A 174 1.91 -9.91 16.99
CA TYR A 174 1.81 -8.79 17.93
C TYR A 174 1.03 -7.61 17.34
N LYS A 175 0.11 -7.04 18.11
CA LYS A 175 -0.59 -5.79 17.79
C LYS A 175 -0.80 -4.95 19.03
N PHE A 176 -1.05 -3.66 18.88
CA PHE A 176 -1.58 -2.86 19.98
C PHE A 176 -3.00 -3.30 20.32
N ARG A 177 -3.32 -3.30 21.62
CA ARG A 177 -4.68 -3.52 22.10
C ARG A 177 -5.55 -2.33 21.71
N THR A 178 -6.44 -2.55 20.74
CA THR A 178 -7.36 -1.52 20.24
C THR A 178 -8.81 -1.77 20.65
N PHE A 179 -9.09 -2.85 21.38
CA PHE A 179 -10.42 -3.21 21.89
C PHE A 179 -10.42 -3.43 23.40
N GLU A 180 -11.58 -3.19 24.01
CA GLU A 180 -11.88 -3.48 25.41
C GLU A 180 -13.23 -4.21 25.50
N THR A 181 -13.29 -5.25 26.34
CA THR A 181 -14.54 -5.94 26.65
C THR A 181 -15.13 -5.32 27.89
N LYS A 182 -16.28 -4.65 27.76
CA LYS A 182 -16.99 -4.04 28.90
C LYS A 182 -18.43 -4.56 28.92
N ALA A 183 -18.83 -5.15 30.05
CA ALA A 183 -20.15 -5.76 30.24
C ALA A 183 -20.54 -6.75 29.12
N GLY A 184 -19.59 -7.62 28.71
CA GLY A 184 -19.82 -8.64 27.68
C GLY A 184 -19.88 -8.11 26.24
N LYS A 185 -19.61 -6.82 26.01
CA LYS A 185 -19.55 -6.23 24.66
C LYS A 185 -18.16 -5.74 24.35
N ASP A 186 -17.61 -6.20 23.23
CA ASP A 186 -16.35 -5.69 22.70
C ASP A 186 -16.56 -4.31 22.07
N ARG A 187 -15.75 -3.36 22.50
CA ARG A 187 -15.78 -1.98 22.01
C ARG A 187 -14.39 -1.55 21.57
N ILE A 188 -14.33 -0.80 20.48
CA ILE A 188 -13.07 -0.19 20.03
C ILE A 188 -12.72 0.93 21.00
N THR A 189 -11.50 0.90 21.54
CA THR A 189 -10.97 1.95 22.42
C THR A 189 -10.86 3.30 21.68
N ARG A 190 -10.82 4.42 22.40
CA ARG A 190 -10.61 5.75 21.78
C ARG A 190 -9.31 5.79 20.97
N LEU A 191 -8.24 5.27 21.55
CA LEU A 191 -6.95 5.13 20.88
C LEU A 191 -7.06 4.21 19.65
N GLY A 192 -7.78 3.08 19.78
CA GLY A 192 -8.02 2.15 18.67
C GLY A 192 -8.75 2.77 17.48
N ARG A 193 -9.68 3.70 17.71
CA ARG A 193 -10.34 4.45 16.63
C ARG A 193 -9.37 5.31 15.81
N PHE A 194 -8.30 5.79 16.43
CA PHE A 194 -7.24 6.53 15.75
C PHE A 194 -6.19 5.62 15.10
N LEU A 195 -5.77 4.55 15.80
CA LEU A 195 -4.69 3.69 15.33
C LEU A 195 -5.08 2.80 14.14
N ARG A 196 -6.29 2.23 14.14
CA ARG A 196 -6.70 1.21 13.17
C ARG A 196 -6.80 1.73 11.73
N PRO A 197 -7.38 2.92 11.46
CA PRO A 197 -7.44 3.44 10.09
C PRO A 197 -6.04 3.71 9.52
N LEU A 198 -5.12 4.15 10.38
CA LEU A 198 -3.71 4.39 10.02
C LEU A 198 -2.84 3.12 10.04
N ARG A 199 -3.42 1.96 10.44
CA ARG A 199 -2.71 0.69 10.70
C ARG A 199 -1.53 0.82 11.67
N LEU A 200 -1.51 1.85 12.52
CA LEU A 200 -0.48 2.05 13.53
C LEU A 200 -0.56 0.98 14.62
N ASP A 201 -1.72 0.33 14.78
CA ASP A 201 -1.91 -0.81 15.66
C ASP A 201 -1.09 -2.04 15.25
N GLU A 202 -0.62 -2.10 13.99
CA GLU A 202 0.16 -3.18 13.42
C GLU A 202 1.69 -2.97 13.52
N LEU A 203 2.17 -1.80 13.98
CA LEU A 203 3.60 -1.53 14.17
C LEU A 203 4.34 -2.59 15.02
N PRO A 204 3.76 -3.17 16.09
CA PRO A 204 4.44 -4.22 16.87
C PRO A 204 4.80 -5.47 16.05
N GLN A 205 4.16 -5.71 14.91
CA GLN A 205 4.49 -6.83 14.02
C GLN A 205 5.90 -6.75 13.44
N ILE A 206 6.55 -5.59 13.46
CA ILE A 206 7.96 -5.45 13.09
C ILE A 206 8.84 -6.41 13.91
N ILE A 207 8.45 -6.67 15.17
CA ILE A 207 9.13 -7.65 16.02
C ILE A 207 9.00 -9.06 15.43
N ASN A 208 7.82 -9.44 14.90
CA ASN A 208 7.62 -10.72 14.20
C ASN A 208 8.48 -10.82 12.93
N ILE A 209 8.64 -9.71 12.21
CA ILE A 209 9.52 -9.64 11.04
C ILE A 209 10.96 -9.89 11.47
N ILE A 210 11.46 -9.19 12.50
CA ILE A 210 12.84 -9.36 12.99
C ILE A 210 13.07 -10.78 13.51
N LYS A 211 12.14 -11.34 14.29
CA LYS A 211 12.18 -12.74 14.78
C LYS A 211 12.19 -13.76 13.64
N GLY A 212 11.54 -13.42 12.52
CA GLY A 212 11.48 -14.27 11.34
C GLY A 212 10.19 -15.08 11.20
N ASP A 213 9.17 -14.78 11.99
CA ASP A 213 7.83 -15.35 11.81
C ASP A 213 7.15 -14.76 10.57
N MET A 214 7.41 -13.47 10.31
CA MET A 214 6.86 -12.69 9.21
C MET A 214 7.95 -12.12 8.29
N SER A 215 7.50 -11.57 7.17
CA SER A 215 8.24 -10.77 6.19
C SER A 215 7.58 -9.39 6.07
N LEU A 216 8.27 -8.39 5.52
CA LEU A 216 7.63 -7.12 5.19
C LEU A 216 6.55 -7.30 4.12
N VAL A 217 6.86 -8.09 3.09
CA VAL A 217 5.96 -8.39 1.97
C VAL A 217 5.67 -9.88 1.90
N GLY A 218 4.39 -10.25 1.83
CA GLY A 218 3.92 -11.63 1.73
C GLY A 218 2.39 -11.73 1.88
N PRO A 219 1.81 -12.93 1.71
CA PRO A 219 0.39 -13.16 1.97
C PRO A 219 0.01 -12.78 3.42
N ARG A 220 -1.17 -12.21 3.64
CA ARG A 220 -1.59 -11.81 4.99
C ARG A 220 -1.79 -13.05 5.88
N PRO A 221 -1.25 -13.08 7.11
CA PRO A 221 -1.44 -14.21 8.02
C PRO A 221 -2.88 -14.28 8.53
N GLU A 222 -3.50 -15.46 8.39
CA GLU A 222 -4.91 -15.67 8.74
C GLU A 222 -5.08 -16.23 10.15
N LEU A 223 -6.27 -16.02 10.73
CA LEU A 223 -6.66 -16.73 11.96
C LEU A 223 -6.72 -18.23 11.65
N PRO A 224 -6.43 -19.11 12.62
CA PRO A 224 -6.60 -20.56 12.44
C PRO A 224 -7.99 -20.94 11.93
N SER A 225 -9.06 -20.28 12.40
CA SER A 225 -10.43 -20.52 11.93
C SER A 225 -10.64 -20.19 10.46
N PHE A 226 -10.15 -19.03 9.99
CA PHE A 226 -10.20 -18.65 8.57
C PHE A 226 -9.27 -19.51 7.71
N HIS A 227 -8.15 -19.94 8.27
CA HIS A 227 -7.24 -20.86 7.62
C HIS A 227 -7.92 -22.21 7.33
N SER A 228 -8.63 -22.78 8.30
CA SER A 228 -9.40 -24.02 8.10
C SER A 228 -10.46 -23.87 7.01
N LEU A 229 -11.19 -22.75 6.99
CA LEU A 229 -12.17 -22.46 5.93
C LEU A 229 -11.51 -22.40 4.54
N GLY A 230 -10.32 -21.77 4.44
CA GLY A 230 -9.55 -21.72 3.19
C GLY A 230 -9.10 -23.10 2.72
N MET A 231 -8.56 -23.92 3.63
CA MET A 231 -8.10 -25.29 3.34
C MET A 231 -9.23 -26.19 2.82
N GLU A 232 -10.45 -26.04 3.35
CA GLU A 232 -11.60 -26.87 2.97
C GLU A 232 -12.24 -26.44 1.65
N ASN A 233 -12.24 -25.14 1.32
CA ASN A 233 -13.07 -24.60 0.24
C ASN A 233 -12.27 -24.09 -0.98
N ILE A 234 -10.95 -24.05 -0.90
CA ILE A 234 -10.09 -23.47 -1.94
C ILE A 234 -8.95 -24.46 -2.23
N PRO A 235 -8.97 -25.17 -3.37
CA PRO A 235 -8.03 -26.25 -3.67
C PRO A 235 -6.55 -25.86 -3.51
N ASP A 236 -6.14 -24.70 -4.05
CA ASP A 236 -4.74 -24.25 -4.06
C ASP A 236 -4.34 -23.39 -2.87
N TYR A 237 -5.22 -23.23 -1.89
CA TYR A 237 -4.97 -22.42 -0.70
C TYR A 237 -3.66 -22.75 0.05
N PRO A 238 -3.26 -24.03 0.22
CA PRO A 238 -2.02 -24.36 0.92
C PRO A 238 -0.77 -23.72 0.30
N LEU A 239 -0.77 -23.46 -1.02
CA LEU A 239 0.38 -22.94 -1.75
C LEU A 239 0.79 -21.53 -1.25
N ARG A 240 -0.13 -20.76 -0.66
CA ARG A 240 0.20 -19.46 -0.06
C ARG A 240 1.12 -19.56 1.17
N LEU A 241 1.17 -20.74 1.81
CA LEU A 241 1.98 -21.01 3.00
C LEU A 241 3.43 -21.40 2.66
N LEU A 242 3.80 -21.47 1.38
CA LEU A 242 5.18 -21.77 0.95
C LEU A 242 6.17 -20.63 1.25
N VAL A 243 5.65 -19.42 1.52
CA VAL A 243 6.42 -18.23 1.85
C VAL A 243 6.00 -17.68 3.20
N LYS A 244 6.84 -16.84 3.80
CA LYS A 244 6.49 -16.17 5.06
C LYS A 244 5.32 -15.20 4.84
N PRO A 245 4.38 -15.12 5.80
CA PRO A 245 3.34 -14.12 5.74
C PRO A 245 3.91 -12.70 5.81
N GLY A 246 3.18 -11.74 5.24
CA GLY A 246 3.59 -10.34 5.11
C GLY A 246 2.84 -9.39 6.06
N LEU A 247 3.50 -8.30 6.44
CA LEU A 247 2.84 -7.11 7.00
C LEU A 247 1.98 -6.40 5.92
N THR A 248 2.52 -6.32 4.71
CA THR A 248 1.81 -5.96 3.48
C THR A 248 1.94 -7.07 2.45
N GLY A 249 1.16 -7.01 1.37
CA GLY A 249 1.13 -8.05 0.36
C GLY A 249 0.37 -7.63 -0.89
N TRP A 250 0.59 -8.38 -1.98
CA TRP A 250 -0.03 -8.07 -3.27
C TRP A 250 -1.56 -8.06 -3.20
N ALA A 251 -2.18 -9.02 -2.51
CA ALA A 251 -3.62 -9.06 -2.31
C ALA A 251 -4.13 -7.87 -1.48
N GLN A 252 -3.41 -7.49 -0.42
CA GLN A 252 -3.80 -6.36 0.45
C GLN A 252 -3.79 -5.02 -0.28
N ILE A 253 -3.01 -4.90 -1.36
CA ILE A 253 -2.84 -3.67 -2.11
C ILE A 253 -3.83 -3.59 -3.29
N ASN A 254 -4.09 -4.70 -3.95
CA ASN A 254 -4.86 -4.72 -5.20
C ASN A 254 -6.28 -5.26 -5.04
N TYR A 255 -6.66 -5.79 -3.88
CA TYR A 255 -7.99 -6.37 -3.65
C TYR A 255 -8.67 -5.81 -2.40
N LYS A 256 -10.00 -5.84 -2.42
CA LYS A 256 -10.86 -5.33 -1.33
C LYS A 256 -10.90 -6.29 -0.13
N TYR A 257 -11.44 -5.80 0.99
CA TYR A 257 -11.77 -6.66 2.13
C TYR A 257 -12.82 -7.69 1.74
N THR A 258 -12.58 -8.94 2.13
CA THR A 258 -13.39 -10.10 1.76
C THR A 258 -14.43 -10.38 2.83
N THR A 259 -15.69 -10.48 2.43
CA THR A 259 -16.84 -10.81 3.28
C THR A 259 -17.47 -12.14 2.91
N THR A 260 -17.31 -12.58 1.67
CA THR A 260 -17.85 -13.86 1.18
C THR A 260 -16.73 -14.84 0.83
N LEU A 261 -17.08 -16.12 0.72
CA LEU A 261 -16.15 -17.17 0.32
C LEU A 261 -15.60 -16.95 -1.11
N GLU A 262 -16.43 -16.48 -2.04
CA GLU A 262 -16.01 -16.19 -3.41
C GLU A 262 -15.00 -15.03 -3.45
N GLU A 263 -15.23 -13.96 -2.68
CA GLU A 263 -14.24 -12.89 -2.53
C GLU A 263 -12.94 -13.42 -1.90
N TYR A 264 -13.03 -14.38 -0.97
CA TYR A 264 -11.87 -15.01 -0.36
C TYR A 264 -11.06 -15.88 -1.34
N LYS A 265 -11.73 -16.56 -2.29
CA LYS A 265 -11.09 -17.26 -3.40
C LYS A 265 -10.30 -16.30 -4.29
N VAL A 266 -10.91 -15.19 -4.70
CA VAL A 266 -10.23 -14.18 -5.53
C VAL A 266 -9.04 -13.57 -4.79
N LYS A 267 -9.19 -13.18 -3.52
CA LYS A 267 -8.07 -12.72 -2.69
C LYS A 267 -6.95 -13.75 -2.62
N THR A 268 -7.28 -15.04 -2.48
CA THR A 268 -6.29 -16.12 -2.46
C THR A 268 -5.55 -16.19 -3.80
N ALA A 269 -6.22 -16.00 -4.94
CA ALA A 269 -5.55 -15.94 -6.24
C ALA A 269 -4.49 -14.81 -6.32
N TYR A 270 -4.74 -13.64 -5.72
CA TYR A 270 -3.73 -12.58 -5.59
C TYR A 270 -2.54 -13.00 -4.71
N ASP A 271 -2.80 -13.72 -3.61
CA ASP A 271 -1.73 -14.25 -2.77
C ASP A 271 -0.88 -15.28 -3.54
N LEU A 272 -1.51 -16.17 -4.31
CA LEU A 272 -0.83 -17.18 -5.13
C LEU A 272 -0.02 -16.55 -6.27
N TYR A 273 -0.55 -15.49 -6.91
CA TYR A 273 0.19 -14.68 -7.87
C TYR A 273 1.51 -14.18 -7.26
N TYR A 274 1.46 -13.65 -6.05
CA TYR A 274 2.65 -13.19 -5.35
C TYR A 274 3.62 -14.34 -5.08
N VAL A 275 3.15 -15.48 -4.54
CA VAL A 275 4.01 -16.63 -4.25
C VAL A 275 4.75 -17.11 -5.50
N LYS A 276 4.07 -17.21 -6.65
CA LYS A 276 4.66 -17.60 -7.93
C LYS A 276 5.66 -16.56 -8.46
N ASN A 277 5.23 -15.30 -8.52
CA ASN A 277 5.97 -14.22 -9.19
C ASN A 277 6.90 -13.42 -8.25
N ARG A 278 7.10 -13.90 -7.02
CA ARG A 278 7.94 -13.24 -6.02
C ARG A 278 9.31 -12.88 -6.59
N SER A 279 9.66 -11.61 -6.42
CA SER A 279 10.89 -10.97 -6.88
C SER A 279 11.10 -9.69 -6.07
N LEU A 280 12.35 -9.20 -6.01
CA LEU A 280 12.66 -7.96 -5.30
C LEU A 280 11.90 -6.75 -5.87
N MET A 281 11.66 -6.75 -7.19
CA MET A 281 10.88 -5.71 -7.85
C MET A 281 9.41 -5.75 -7.41
N LEU A 282 8.80 -6.95 -7.33
CA LEU A 282 7.43 -7.09 -6.86
C LEU A 282 7.29 -6.69 -5.38
N ASP A 283 8.28 -7.03 -4.55
CA ASP A 283 8.34 -6.58 -3.15
C ASP A 283 8.40 -5.05 -3.05
N PHE A 284 9.30 -4.43 -3.81
CA PHE A 284 9.43 -2.97 -3.84
C PHE A 284 8.14 -2.28 -4.27
N ARG A 285 7.46 -2.81 -5.30
CA ARG A 285 6.13 -2.32 -5.72
C ARG A 285 5.11 -2.42 -4.59
N CYS A 286 5.11 -3.52 -3.84
CA CYS A 286 4.18 -3.67 -2.71
C CYS A 286 4.45 -2.62 -1.63
N LEU A 287 5.73 -2.43 -1.26
CA LEU A 287 6.11 -1.46 -0.25
C LEU A 287 5.75 -0.03 -0.65
N LEU A 288 6.04 0.38 -1.90
CA LEU A 288 5.69 1.71 -2.40
C LEU A 288 4.18 1.99 -2.42
N LYS A 289 3.37 0.99 -2.81
CA LYS A 289 1.91 1.16 -2.85
C LYS A 289 1.25 1.14 -1.47
N THR A 290 1.92 0.64 -0.44
CA THR A 290 1.31 0.43 0.89
C THR A 290 0.89 1.74 1.57
N PRO A 291 1.73 2.79 1.68
CA PRO A 291 1.31 4.07 2.25
C PRO A 291 0.11 4.68 1.51
N PHE A 292 0.09 4.55 0.18
CA PHE A 292 -1.00 5.03 -0.65
C PHE A 292 -2.31 4.26 -0.41
N ALA A 293 -2.25 2.93 -0.28
CA ALA A 293 -3.41 2.11 0.03
C ALA A 293 -4.00 2.46 1.42
N VAL A 294 -3.15 2.70 2.42
CA VAL A 294 -3.59 3.16 3.75
C VAL A 294 -4.25 4.53 3.65
N PHE A 295 -3.62 5.48 2.94
CA PHE A 295 -4.16 6.82 2.75
C PHE A 295 -5.52 6.83 2.04
N LEU A 296 -5.69 6.04 0.98
CA LEU A 296 -6.98 5.88 0.30
C LEU A 296 -8.05 5.26 1.20
N ALA A 297 -7.67 4.29 2.05
CA ALA A 297 -8.61 3.69 2.99
C ALA A 297 -9.13 4.70 4.01
N LEU A 298 -8.29 5.65 4.46
CA LEU A 298 -8.72 6.75 5.32
C LEU A 298 -9.77 7.64 4.63
N LEU A 299 -9.52 8.04 3.38
CA LEU A 299 -10.44 8.89 2.63
C LEU A 299 -11.80 8.24 2.36
N ARG A 300 -11.85 6.90 2.32
CA ARG A 300 -13.10 6.15 2.11
C ARG A 300 -13.85 5.85 3.41
N SER A 301 -13.22 5.94 4.58
CA SER A 301 -13.93 5.72 5.85
C SER A 301 -14.79 6.90 6.30
N ASP A 302 -14.65 8.05 5.62
CA ASP A 302 -15.42 9.27 5.87
C ASP A 302 -16.67 9.41 4.97
N GLY A 303 -17.15 8.30 4.37
CA GLY A 303 -18.33 8.23 3.51
C GLY A 303 -19.39 7.24 3.99
#